data_AF-A0A5C7N3C5-F1
#
_entry.id   AF-A0A5C7N3C5-F1
#
_cell.length_a   1.000
_cell.length_b   1.000
_cell.length_c   1.000
_cell.angle_alpha   90.00
_cell.angle_beta   90.00
_cell.angle_gamma   90.00
#
_symmetry.space_group_name_H-M   'P 1'
#
loop_
_entity.id
_entity.type
_entity.pdbx_description
1 polymer ?
#
loop_
_entity_poly.entity_id
_entity_poly.type
_entity_poly.pdbx_seq_one_letter_code
_entity_poly.pdbx_strand_id
1 'polypeptide(L)' 'MKPEYDDAMARARAALAVFRRTAAELSNADATADVTTALRHLRDDLHRQDAPSVARPTRR' A
#
# COMPACT_ATOMS: atom_id res chain seq x y z
N MET A 1 -24.98 5.71 4.83
CA MET A 1 -24.09 4.55 4.60
C MET A 1 -23.41 4.21 5.92
N LYS A 2 -23.08 2.94 6.14
CA LYS A 2 -22.47 2.48 7.40
C LYS A 2 -20.99 2.90 7.39
N PRO A 3 -20.49 3.64 8.39
CA PRO A 3 -19.13 4.17 8.38
C PRO A 3 -18.05 3.09 8.27
N GLU A 4 -18.31 1.88 8.76
CA GLU A 4 -17.40 0.73 8.64
C GLU A 4 -17.28 0.21 7.20
N TYR A 5 -18.36 0.30 6.42
CA TYR A 5 -18.35 -0.07 5.01
C TYR A 5 -17.53 0.93 4.19
N ASP A 6 -17.68 2.22 4.48
CA ASP A 6 -16.93 3.27 3.79
C ASP A 6 -15.43 3.20 4.09
N ASP A 7 -15.04 2.90 5.34
CA ASP A 7 -13.65 2.64 5.74
C ASP A 7 -13.07 1.38 5.07
N ALA A 8 -13.82 0.27 5.05
CA ALA A 8 -13.40 -0.94 4.34
C ALA A 8 -13.20 -0.69 2.84
N MET A 9 -14.09 0.07 2.21
CA MET A 9 -13.98 0.47 0.81
C MET A 9 -12.80 1.42 0.56
N ALA A 10 -12.51 2.33 1.49
CA ALA A 10 -11.35 3.21 1.40
C ALA A 10 -10.05 2.42 1.45
N ARG A 11 -9.93 1.45 2.37
CA ARG A 11 -8.78 0.54 2.46
C ARG A 11 -8.63 -0.32 1.21
N ALA A 12 -9.73 -0.87 0.69
CA ALA A 12 -9.72 -1.67 -0.54
C ALA A 12 -9.24 -0.84 -1.74
N ARG A 13 -9.68 0.42 -1.87
CA ARG A 13 -9.21 1.34 -2.92
C ARG A 13 -7.72 1.67 -2.77
N ALA A 14 -7.26 1.88 -1.54
CA ALA A 14 -5.85 2.16 -1.25
C ALA A 14 -4.95 0.96 -1.59
N ALA A 15 -5.36 -0.26 -1.24
CA ALA A 15 -4.63 -1.48 -1.61
C ALA A 15 -4.58 -1.67 -3.13
N LEU A 16 -5.71 -1.46 -3.83
CA LEU A 16 -5.77 -1.54 -5.29
C LEU A 16 -4.82 -0.54 -5.97
N ALA A 17 -4.70 0.68 -5.44
CA ALA A 17 -3.77 1.68 -5.97
C ALA A 17 -2.30 1.22 -5.86
N VAL A 18 -1.93 0.61 -4.73
CA VAL A 18 -0.58 0.04 -4.53
C VAL A 18 -0.33 -1.09 -5.53
N PHE A 19 -1.26 -2.03 -5.68
CA PHE A 19 -1.10 -3.13 -6.64
C PHE A 19 -0.94 -2.63 -8.09
N ARG A 20 -1.73 -1.62 -8.49
CA ARG A 20 -1.61 -1.03 -9.84
C ARG A 20 -0.25 -0.38 -10.06
N ARG A 21 0.30 0.30 -9.04
CA ARG A 21 1.63 0.88 -9.10
C ARG A 21 2.70 -0.20 -9.25
N THR A 22 2.67 -1.24 -8.41
CA THR A 22 3.65 -2.33 -8.51
C THR A 22 3.56 -3.05 -9.85
N ALA A 23 2.35 -3.28 -10.38
CA ALA A 23 2.19 -3.88 -11.70
C ALA A 23 2.83 -3.03 -12.81
N ALA A 24 2.75 -1.70 -12.71
CA ALA A 24 3.42 -0.79 -13.64
C ALA A 24 4.96 -0.81 -13.45
N GLU A 25 5.46 -0.84 -12.22
CA GLU A 25 6.90 -0.96 -11.92
C GLU A 25 7.46 -2.28 -12.49
N LEU A 26 6.74 -3.39 -12.32
CA LEU A 26 7.11 -4.70 -12.86
C LEU A 26 7.03 -4.77 -14.38
N SER A 27 6.05 -4.12 -15.00
CA SER A 27 5.91 -4.10 -16.46
C SER A 27 7.04 -3.34 -17.16
N ASN A 28 7.79 -2.50 -16.44
CA ASN A 28 8.92 -1.73 -16.96
C ASN A 28 10.27 -2.23 -16.42
N ALA A 29 10.27 -3.32 -15.64
CA ALA A 29 11.47 -3.86 -15.02
C ALA A 29 12.23 -4.76 -16.02
N ASP A 30 13.42 -4.36 -16.43
CA ASP A 30 14.27 -5.14 -17.33
C ASP A 30 15.20 -6.11 -16.59
N ALA A 31 15.53 -5.82 -15.31
CA ALA A 31 16.44 -6.62 -14.52
C ALA A 31 15.77 -7.28 -13.30
N THR A 32 16.29 -8.44 -12.89
CA THR A 32 15.87 -9.13 -11.65
C THR A 32 16.02 -8.24 -10.39
N ALA A 33 16.97 -7.32 -10.40
CA ALA A 33 17.14 -6.32 -9.34
C ALA A 33 15.97 -5.33 -9.25
N ASP A 34 15.38 -4.94 -10.40
CA ASP A 34 14.24 -4.03 -10.46
C ASP A 34 12.95 -4.73 -10.00
N VAL A 35 12.79 -6.00 -10.37
CA VAL A 35 11.67 -6.85 -9.91
C VAL A 35 11.71 -7.05 -8.39
N THR A 36 12.87 -7.40 -7.83
CA THR A 36 13.01 -7.59 -6.38
C THR A 36 12.81 -6.29 -5.59
N THR A 37 13.17 -5.15 -6.18
CA THR A 37 12.92 -3.82 -5.60
C THR A 37 11.43 -3.47 -5.61
N ALA A 38 10.73 -3.67 -6.74
CA ALA A 38 9.30 -3.43 -6.85
C ALA A 38 8.48 -4.31 -5.88
N LEU A 39 8.85 -5.58 -5.71
CA LEU A 39 8.22 -6.48 -4.75
C LEU A 39 8.48 -6.07 -3.29
N ARG A 40 9.65 -5.52 -2.99
CA ARG A 40 9.96 -4.99 -1.66
C ARG A 40 9.10 -3.76 -1.36
N HIS A 41 8.97 -2.84 -2.30
CA HIS A 41 8.10 -1.67 -2.17
C HIS A 41 6.64 -2.08 -1.92
N LEU A 42 6.12 -3.06 -2.68
CA LEU A 42 4.78 -3.58 -2.48
C LEU A 42 4.56 -4.09 -1.05
N ARG A 43 5.48 -4.91 -0.54
CA ARG A 43 5.38 -5.46 0.82
C ARG A 43 5.40 -4.35 1.86
N ASP A 44 6.29 -3.38 1.72
CA ASP A 44 6.45 -2.30 2.68
C ASP A 44 5.22 -1.36 2.68
N ASP A 45 4.63 -1.12 1.51
CA ASP A 45 3.40 -0.32 1.36
C ASP A 45 2.17 -1.04 1.94
N LEU A 46 2.03 -2.35 1.73
CA LEU A 46 0.96 -3.15 2.36
C LEU A 46 1.11 -3.18 3.88
N HIS A 47 2.33 -3.39 4.39
CA HIS A 47 2.59 -3.37 5.84
C HIS A 47 2.27 -2.00 6.46
N ARG A 48 2.47 -0.90 5.72
CA ARG A 48 2.08 0.45 6.17
C ARG A 48 0.56 0.63 6.20
N GLN A 49 -0.19 -0.05 5.33
CA GLN A 49 -1.65 -0.01 5.33
C GLN A 49 -2.28 -0.86 6.45
N ASP A 50 -1.65 -1.98 6.81
CA ASP A 50 -2.09 -2.85 7.92
C ASP A 50 -1.71 -2.30 9.30
N ALA A 51 -0.70 -1.43 9.37
CA ALA A 51 -0.38 -0.74 10.60
C ALA A 51 -1.57 0.16 11.00
N PRO A 52 -2.22 -0.08 12.15
CA PRO A 52 -3.24 0.83 12.64
C PRO A 52 -2.59 2.21 12.73
N SER A 53 -3.28 3.24 12.21
CA SER A 53 -2.87 4.63 12.41
C SER A 53 -2.92 4.93 13.89
N VAL A 54 -1.87 4.57 14.62
CA VAL A 54 -1.64 5.05 15.97
C VAL A 54 -1.38 6.53 15.80
N ALA A 55 -2.42 7.33 16.01
CA ALA A 55 -2.31 8.77 16.09
C ALA A 55 -1.15 9.08 17.02
N ARG A 56 -0.06 9.61 16.45
CA ARG A 56 1.12 10.05 17.16
C ARG A 56 0.64 10.99 18.27
N PRO A 57 0.83 10.69 19.57
CA PRO A 57 0.36 11.59 20.61
C PRO A 57 1.15 12.89 20.44
N THR A 58 0.43 13.95 20.08
CA THR A 58 0.93 15.32 20.06
C THR A 58 1.36 15.64 21.49
N ARG A 59 2.66 15.49 21.75
CA ARG A 59 3.27 15.86 23.04
C ARG A 59 3.26 17.39 23.08
N ARG A 60 2.40 17.92 23.96
CA ARG A 60 2.29 19.34 24.27
C ARG A 60 3.32 19.74 25.32
#